data_AF-A0ABD2DZU3-F1
#
_entry.id   AF-A0ABD2DZU3-F1
#
_cell.length_a   1.000
_cell.length_b   1.000
_cell.length_c   1.000
_cell.angle_alpha   90.00
_cell.angle_beta   90.00
_cell.angle_gamma   90.00
#
_symmetry.space_group_name_H-M   'P 1'
#
loop_
_entity.id
_entity.type
_entity.pdbx_description
1 polymer ?
#
loop_
_entity_poly.entity_id
_entity_poly.type
_entity_poly.pdbx_seq_one_letter_code
_entity_poly.pdbx_strand_id
1 'polypeptide(L)'
;MSTINNDALEKLHYVTELTELIRVKSSPRPGAVEDATEFVSFFPDFIWTVRDFTLELKLNGHPITEDEYLENALKLIPGLGTLVVTYVDAINSGAVPCLENAVTTLAQRENSAAVRRAADHYSQQMAQRVTLPTDTLQELLDVHAACERDAIAVFMEHSFRDDEREFQKQLVEIIKNKKEYFLRQNEEESVKYCQAILNQLSKTLMESFSAGSFYVLGGHKLYRNAKKRVEWDYSQVPRKGVK
;
A
#
# COMPACT_ATOMS: atom_id res chain seq x y z
N MET A 1 -31.93 19.39 -9.01
CA MET A 1 -32.02 19.85 -7.62
C MET A 1 -30.69 20.49 -7.26
N SER A 2 -30.68 21.70 -6.73
CA SER A 2 -29.48 22.52 -6.58
C SER A 2 -28.85 22.33 -5.20
N THR A 3 -27.92 21.37 -5.16
CA THR A 3 -26.98 21.12 -4.06
C THR A 3 -25.58 21.10 -4.64
N ILE A 4 -24.54 21.24 -3.82
CA ILE A 4 -23.16 21.03 -4.28
C ILE A 4 -22.98 19.52 -4.46
N ASN A 5 -23.14 19.05 -5.69
CA ASN A 5 -23.00 17.65 -6.10
C ASN A 5 -21.94 17.53 -7.22
N ASN A 6 -21.62 16.30 -7.63
CA ASN A 6 -20.58 16.05 -8.63
C ASN A 6 -20.82 16.83 -9.95
N ASP A 7 -22.07 16.88 -10.44
CA ASP A 7 -22.44 17.60 -11.66
C ASP A 7 -22.28 19.14 -11.54
N ALA A 8 -22.52 19.72 -10.36
CA ALA A 8 -22.28 21.14 -10.11
C ALA A 8 -20.79 21.48 -10.09
N LEU A 9 -19.96 20.50 -9.73
CA LEU A 9 -18.50 20.62 -9.62
C LEU A 9 -17.79 20.39 -10.97
N GLU A 10 -18.28 19.51 -11.84
CA GLU A 10 -17.77 19.42 -13.23
C GLU A 10 -17.93 20.75 -13.98
N LYS A 11 -18.97 21.51 -13.64
CA LYS A 11 -19.25 22.83 -14.22
C LYS A 11 -18.33 23.95 -13.70
N LEU A 12 -17.56 23.71 -12.62
CA LEU A 12 -16.53 24.64 -12.15
C LEU A 12 -15.31 24.70 -13.06
N HIS A 13 -15.21 23.82 -14.05
CA HIS A 13 -14.18 23.92 -15.08
C HIS A 13 -14.14 25.32 -15.75
N TYR A 14 -15.28 26.00 -15.86
CA TYR A 14 -15.32 27.39 -16.36
C TYR A 14 -14.59 28.39 -15.46
N VAL A 15 -14.58 28.19 -14.14
CA VAL A 15 -13.83 29.04 -13.21
C VAL A 15 -12.33 28.81 -13.37
N THR A 16 -11.92 27.58 -13.71
CA THR A 16 -10.52 27.25 -14.00
C THR A 16 -10.03 27.84 -15.33
N GLU A 17 -10.88 27.88 -16.37
CA GLU A 17 -10.54 28.56 -17.63
C GLU A 17 -10.43 30.08 -17.44
N LEU A 18 -11.26 30.68 -16.58
CA LEU A 18 -11.20 32.11 -16.29
C LEU A 18 -9.87 32.52 -15.64
N THR A 19 -9.30 31.69 -14.75
CA THR A 19 -7.99 31.97 -14.16
C THR A 19 -6.84 31.92 -15.17
N GLU A 20 -6.97 31.16 -16.26
CA GLU A 20 -5.99 31.13 -17.36
C GLU A 20 -6.12 32.34 -18.30
N LEU A 21 -7.32 32.95 -18.37
CA LEU A 21 -7.63 34.09 -19.23
C LEU A 21 -7.38 35.46 -18.56
N ILE A 22 -7.32 35.51 -17.23
CA ILE A 22 -7.11 36.76 -16.48
C ILE A 22 -5.60 37.01 -16.33
N ARG A 23 -5.05 37.82 -17.23
CA ARG A 23 -3.67 38.33 -17.15
C ARG A 23 -3.68 39.70 -16.47
N VAL A 24 -3.10 39.81 -15.26
CA VAL A 24 -3.17 41.04 -14.43
C VAL A 24 -2.20 42.16 -14.90
N LYS A 25 -1.31 41.91 -15.87
CA LYS A 25 -0.44 42.97 -16.47
C LYS A 25 -0.33 42.89 -17.99
N SER A 26 -0.22 44.06 -18.62
CA SER A 26 -0.15 44.27 -20.08
C SER A 26 1.27 44.30 -20.67
N SER A 27 2.34 44.09 -19.87
CA SER A 27 3.70 43.94 -20.42
C SER A 27 4.58 42.99 -19.59
N PRO A 28 5.31 42.05 -20.22
CA PRO A 28 6.31 41.24 -19.54
C PRO A 28 7.62 42.03 -19.50
N ARG A 29 8.09 42.42 -18.31
CA ARG A 29 9.51 42.77 -18.12
C ARG A 29 10.27 41.46 -17.88
N PRO A 30 11.29 41.12 -18.69
CA PRO A 30 12.05 39.89 -18.47
C PRO A 30 12.76 39.98 -17.11
N GLY A 31 12.47 39.03 -16.21
CA GLY A 31 13.15 38.91 -14.91
C GLY A 31 12.46 39.53 -13.69
N ALA A 32 11.21 40.02 -13.81
CA ALA A 32 10.41 40.36 -12.65
C ALA A 32 9.70 39.11 -12.12
N VAL A 33 9.91 38.77 -10.84
CA VAL A 33 9.04 37.82 -10.12
C VAL A 33 7.63 38.40 -10.15
N GLU A 34 6.66 37.65 -10.66
CA GLU A 34 5.25 38.04 -10.55
C GLU A 34 4.93 38.18 -9.07
N ASP A 35 4.69 39.42 -8.63
CA ASP A 35 4.35 39.71 -7.25
C ASP A 35 2.92 39.23 -6.99
N ALA A 36 2.81 37.97 -6.59
CA ALA A 36 1.59 37.27 -6.21
C ALA A 36 0.73 38.11 -5.23
N THR A 37 1.37 38.94 -4.39
CA THR A 37 0.68 39.80 -3.42
C THR A 37 -0.20 40.87 -4.08
N GLU A 38 0.12 41.31 -5.30
CA GLU A 38 -0.68 42.29 -6.03
C GLU A 38 -1.95 41.62 -6.62
N PHE A 39 -1.92 40.33 -6.92
CA PHE A 39 -3.03 39.56 -7.49
C PHE A 39 -4.19 39.35 -6.49
N VAL A 40 -3.87 39.12 -5.21
CA VAL A 40 -4.84 38.96 -4.12
C VAL A 40 -5.71 40.21 -3.95
N SER A 41 -5.18 41.39 -4.27
CA SER A 41 -5.92 42.66 -4.15
C SER A 41 -6.99 42.88 -5.23
N PHE A 42 -6.94 42.13 -6.34
CA PHE A 42 -7.87 42.29 -7.47
C PHE A 42 -8.80 41.10 -7.66
N PHE A 43 -8.55 39.97 -7.00
CA PHE A 43 -9.40 38.80 -7.13
C PHE A 43 -10.63 38.94 -6.22
N PRO A 44 -11.85 38.77 -6.74
CA PRO A 44 -13.04 38.83 -5.90
C PRO A 44 -13.08 37.64 -4.94
N ASP A 45 -13.74 37.84 -3.80
CA ASP A 45 -14.06 36.74 -2.88
C ASP A 45 -14.83 35.65 -3.63
N PHE A 46 -14.41 34.39 -3.45
CA PHE A 46 -15.12 33.25 -4.02
C PHE A 46 -16.39 32.99 -3.20
N ILE A 47 -17.54 33.29 -3.79
CA ILE A 47 -18.85 33.08 -3.17
C ILE A 47 -19.62 32.03 -3.96
N TRP A 48 -19.91 30.89 -3.32
CA TRP A 48 -20.77 29.88 -3.91
C TRP A 48 -22.23 30.12 -3.49
N THR A 49 -23.04 30.63 -4.42
CA THR A 49 -24.49 30.77 -4.17
C THR A 49 -25.23 29.48 -4.54
N VAL A 50 -25.83 28.81 -3.56
CA VAL A 50 -26.66 27.62 -3.78
C VAL A 50 -28.12 28.05 -3.82
N ARG A 51 -28.73 28.06 -5.02
CA ARG A 51 -30.13 28.45 -5.23
C ARG A 51 -31.07 27.29 -4.88
N ASP A 52 -32.27 27.59 -4.40
CA ASP A 52 -33.31 26.59 -4.10
C ASP A 52 -32.82 25.47 -3.16
N PHE A 53 -32.03 25.86 -2.15
CA PHE A 53 -31.47 24.96 -1.15
C PHE A 53 -32.59 24.37 -0.28
N THR A 54 -32.66 23.04 -0.23
CA THR A 54 -33.74 22.30 0.44
C THR A 54 -33.24 21.37 1.54
N LEU A 55 -31.92 21.30 1.76
CA LEU A 55 -31.33 20.47 2.81
C LEU A 55 -31.37 21.18 4.17
N GLU A 56 -31.59 20.43 5.24
CA GLU A 56 -31.32 20.93 6.59
C GLU A 56 -29.80 21.00 6.81
N LEU A 57 -29.28 22.15 7.23
CA LEU A 57 -27.87 22.35 7.60
C LEU A 57 -27.55 21.67 8.93
N LYS A 58 -27.57 20.33 8.92
CA LYS A 58 -27.20 19.50 10.06
C LYS A 58 -26.27 18.39 9.62
N LEU A 59 -25.19 18.20 10.36
CA LEU A 59 -24.25 17.10 10.20
C LEU A 59 -24.16 16.35 11.54
N ASN A 60 -24.35 15.03 11.53
CA ASN A 60 -24.37 14.21 12.75
C ASN A 60 -25.35 14.71 13.84
N GLY A 61 -26.47 15.32 13.44
CA GLY A 61 -27.46 15.87 14.36
C GLY A 61 -27.11 17.24 14.95
N HIS A 62 -25.92 17.78 14.69
CA HIS A 62 -25.54 19.13 15.08
C HIS A 62 -25.79 20.12 13.93
N PRO A 63 -26.30 21.33 14.22
CA PRO A 63 -26.40 22.38 13.21
C PRO A 63 -25.00 22.77 12.72
N ILE A 64 -24.86 22.99 11.41
CA ILE A 64 -23.64 23.46 10.77
C ILE A 64 -23.89 24.80 10.07
N THR A 65 -22.83 25.58 9.85
CA THR A 65 -22.89 26.80 9.04
C THR A 65 -22.89 26.49 7.54
N GLU A 66 -23.22 27.48 6.73
CA GLU A 66 -23.12 27.41 5.26
C GLU A 66 -21.68 27.18 4.80
N ASP A 67 -20.70 27.80 5.48
CA ASP A 67 -19.28 27.61 5.21
C ASP A 67 -18.83 26.18 5.59
N GLU A 68 -19.29 25.67 6.73
CA GLU A 68 -19.05 24.28 7.12
C GLU A 68 -19.70 23.29 6.14
N TYR A 69 -20.88 23.62 5.59
CA TYR A 69 -21.51 22.82 4.56
C TYR A 69 -20.66 22.79 3.28
N LEU A 70 -20.16 23.95 2.83
CA LEU A 70 -19.27 24.04 1.67
C LEU A 70 -17.99 23.22 1.90
N GLU A 71 -17.32 23.40 3.02
CA GLU A 71 -16.10 22.65 3.35
C GLU A 71 -16.34 21.14 3.40
N ASN A 72 -17.44 20.69 4.00
CA ASN A 72 -17.75 19.27 4.10
C ASN A 72 -18.14 18.66 2.75
N ALA A 73 -18.89 19.40 1.92
CA ALA A 73 -19.23 18.96 0.56
C ALA A 73 -17.96 18.75 -0.29
N LEU A 74 -16.95 19.61 -0.10
CA LEU A 74 -15.66 19.50 -0.79
C LEU A 74 -14.78 18.36 -0.24
N LYS A 75 -14.83 18.10 1.08
CA LYS A 75 -14.08 17.00 1.73
C LYS A 75 -14.55 15.60 1.33
N LEU A 76 -15.84 15.42 1.03
CA LEU A 76 -16.46 14.11 0.77
C LEU A 76 -16.19 13.52 -0.62
N ILE A 77 -15.49 14.25 -1.49
CA ILE A 77 -15.21 13.81 -2.87
C ILE A 77 -13.73 13.42 -2.98
N PRO A 78 -13.42 12.10 -3.08
CA PRO A 78 -12.04 11.63 -3.18
C PRO A 78 -11.32 12.29 -4.35
N GLY A 79 -10.15 12.86 -4.09
CA GLY A 79 -9.33 13.57 -5.08
C GLY A 79 -9.71 15.04 -5.31
N LEU A 80 -11.00 15.37 -5.39
CA LEU A 80 -11.46 16.73 -5.68
C LEU A 80 -11.29 17.69 -4.49
N GLY A 81 -11.49 17.21 -3.25
CA GLY A 81 -11.24 18.03 -2.07
C GLY A 81 -9.78 18.48 -1.97
N THR A 82 -8.84 17.64 -2.39
CA THR A 82 -7.41 18.01 -2.47
C THR A 82 -7.18 19.07 -3.53
N LEU A 83 -7.77 18.90 -4.72
CA LEU A 83 -7.70 19.89 -5.80
C LEU A 83 -8.23 21.25 -5.33
N VAL A 84 -9.44 21.30 -4.77
CA VAL A 84 -10.05 22.56 -4.34
C VAL A 84 -9.24 23.24 -3.23
N VAL A 85 -8.71 22.48 -2.25
CA VAL A 85 -7.81 23.03 -1.22
C VAL A 85 -6.54 23.61 -1.85
N THR A 86 -5.87 22.86 -2.73
CA THR A 86 -4.65 23.35 -3.42
C THR A 86 -4.93 24.59 -4.28
N TYR A 87 -6.10 24.67 -4.92
CA TYR A 87 -6.52 25.84 -5.69
C TYR A 87 -6.81 27.05 -4.80
N VAL A 88 -7.55 26.87 -3.71
CA VAL A 88 -7.85 27.93 -2.74
C VAL A 88 -6.57 28.45 -2.09
N ASP A 89 -5.63 27.58 -1.73
CA ASP A 89 -4.33 27.97 -1.19
C ASP A 89 -3.49 28.75 -2.21
N ALA A 90 -3.51 28.35 -3.49
CA ALA A 90 -2.85 29.08 -4.58
C ALA A 90 -3.45 30.48 -4.77
N ILE A 91 -4.79 30.59 -4.81
CA ILE A 91 -5.50 31.87 -4.92
C ILE A 91 -5.20 32.78 -3.73
N ASN A 92 -5.30 32.26 -2.51
CA ASN A 92 -5.06 33.01 -1.27
C ASN A 92 -3.59 33.45 -1.11
N SER A 93 -2.65 32.72 -1.72
CA SER A 93 -1.23 33.08 -1.75
C SER A 93 -0.87 33.97 -2.93
N GLY A 94 -1.82 34.26 -3.84
CA GLY A 94 -1.60 35.04 -5.05
C GLY A 94 -0.84 34.30 -6.16
N ALA A 95 -0.62 33.00 -5.99
CA ALA A 95 -0.02 32.15 -7.01
C ALA A 95 -1.08 31.78 -8.05
N VAL A 96 -0.69 31.72 -9.33
CA VAL A 96 -1.58 31.23 -10.39
C VAL A 96 -1.82 29.74 -10.16
N PRO A 97 -3.08 29.29 -10.00
CA PRO A 97 -3.37 27.88 -9.85
C PRO A 97 -3.04 27.16 -11.16
N CYS A 98 -1.99 26.33 -11.14
CA CYS A 98 -1.62 25.52 -12.29
C CYS A 98 -2.28 24.13 -12.16
N LEU A 99 -3.19 23.81 -13.09
CA LEU A 99 -3.88 22.51 -13.16
C LEU A 99 -2.89 21.35 -13.18
N GLU A 100 -1.75 21.53 -13.84
CA GLU A 100 -0.68 20.54 -13.91
C GLU A 100 -0.07 20.24 -12.53
N ASN A 101 0.15 21.26 -11.71
CA ASN A 101 0.72 21.09 -10.36
C ASN A 101 -0.27 20.44 -9.38
N ALA A 102 -1.57 20.76 -9.50
CA ALA A 102 -2.59 20.16 -8.64
C ALA A 102 -2.83 18.68 -9.01
N VAL A 103 -2.86 18.36 -10.30
CA VAL A 103 -3.01 16.97 -10.77
C VAL A 103 -1.76 16.14 -10.48
N THR A 104 -0.55 16.68 -10.61
CA THR A 104 0.69 15.97 -10.24
C THR A 104 0.76 15.71 -8.74
N THR A 105 0.40 16.68 -7.89
CA THR A 105 0.32 16.51 -6.44
C THR A 105 -0.70 15.44 -6.06
N LEU A 106 -1.87 15.45 -6.69
CA LEU A 106 -2.89 14.42 -6.45
C LEU A 106 -2.41 13.04 -6.90
N ALA A 107 -1.80 12.94 -8.09
CA ALA A 107 -1.24 11.70 -8.60
C ALA A 107 -0.18 11.13 -7.65
N GLN A 108 0.73 11.97 -7.14
CA GLN A 108 1.74 11.54 -6.16
C GLN A 108 1.10 10.97 -4.89
N ARG A 109 0.09 11.65 -4.34
CA ARG A 109 -0.60 11.22 -3.11
C ARG A 109 -1.35 9.91 -3.32
N GLU A 110 -2.18 9.83 -4.36
CA GLU A 110 -3.00 8.66 -4.64
C GLU A 110 -2.15 7.45 -5.05
N ASN A 111 -1.12 7.65 -5.88
CA ASN A 111 -0.22 6.56 -6.26
C ASN A 111 0.60 6.06 -5.06
N SER A 112 1.06 6.93 -4.16
CA SER A 112 1.71 6.50 -2.92
C SER A 112 0.75 5.69 -2.03
N ALA A 113 -0.51 6.12 -1.91
CA ALA A 113 -1.53 5.37 -1.18
C ALA A 113 -1.90 4.05 -1.86
N ALA A 114 -1.88 3.99 -3.19
CA ALA A 114 -2.10 2.77 -3.97
C ALA A 114 -0.96 1.75 -3.77
N VAL A 115 0.30 2.20 -3.75
CA VAL A 115 1.46 1.34 -3.43
C VAL A 115 1.30 0.72 -2.05
N ARG A 116 0.96 1.52 -1.03
CA ARG A 116 0.74 1.02 0.34
C ARG A 116 -0.39 0.00 0.39
N ARG A 117 -1.55 0.33 -0.19
CA ARG A 117 -2.72 -0.58 -0.26
C ARG A 117 -2.36 -1.92 -0.93
N ALA A 118 -1.69 -1.88 -2.08
CA ALA A 118 -1.27 -3.08 -2.78
C ALA A 118 -0.25 -3.92 -1.97
N ALA A 119 0.72 -3.28 -1.33
CA ALA A 119 1.70 -3.95 -0.48
C ALA A 119 1.08 -4.59 0.77
N ASP A 120 0.09 -3.94 1.37
CA ASP A 120 -0.66 -4.47 2.51
C ASP A 120 -1.54 -5.63 2.08
N HIS A 121 -2.24 -5.51 0.95
CA HIS A 121 -3.03 -6.58 0.36
C HIS A 121 -2.18 -7.83 0.07
N TYR A 122 -1.01 -7.65 -0.55
CA TYR A 122 -0.04 -8.74 -0.75
C TYR A 122 0.32 -9.43 0.56
N SER A 123 0.63 -8.66 1.60
CA SER A 123 1.07 -9.19 2.89
C SER A 123 -0.02 -9.99 3.58
N GLN A 124 -1.25 -9.49 3.54
CA GLN A 124 -2.42 -10.16 4.11
C GLN A 124 -2.72 -11.47 3.37
N GLN A 125 -2.73 -11.45 2.03
CA GLN A 125 -2.99 -12.65 1.23
C GLN A 125 -1.92 -13.73 1.43
N MET A 126 -0.65 -13.33 1.45
CA MET A 126 0.46 -14.26 1.73
C MET A 126 0.33 -14.88 3.12
N ALA A 127 0.03 -14.08 4.15
CA ALA A 127 -0.12 -14.58 5.51
C ALA A 127 -1.32 -15.52 5.68
N GLN A 128 -2.40 -15.32 4.91
CA GLN A 128 -3.59 -16.17 4.95
C GLN A 128 -3.42 -17.47 4.17
N ARG A 129 -2.71 -17.42 3.02
CA ARG A 129 -2.60 -18.55 2.09
C ARG A 129 -1.40 -19.46 2.39
N VAL A 130 -0.32 -18.92 2.95
CA VAL A 130 0.92 -19.67 3.21
C VAL A 130 0.93 -20.22 4.63
N THR A 131 1.15 -21.52 4.76
CA THR A 131 1.47 -22.17 6.05
C THR A 131 2.92 -22.64 6.02
N LEU A 132 3.76 -22.03 6.85
CA LEU A 132 5.18 -22.39 6.95
C LEU A 132 5.40 -23.55 7.95
N PRO A 133 6.38 -24.45 7.70
CA PRO A 133 7.11 -24.59 6.44
C PRO A 133 6.24 -25.19 5.33
N THR A 134 6.52 -24.78 4.08
CA THR A 134 5.90 -25.35 2.86
C THR A 134 6.59 -26.65 2.47
N ASP A 135 5.88 -27.60 1.86
CA ASP A 135 6.48 -28.90 1.47
C ASP A 135 7.56 -28.72 0.41
N THR A 136 7.36 -27.77 -0.50
CA THR A 136 8.33 -27.42 -1.54
C THR A 136 8.50 -25.92 -1.64
N LEU A 137 9.61 -25.49 -2.24
CA LEU A 137 9.79 -24.08 -2.60
C LEU A 137 8.77 -23.63 -3.65
N GLN A 138 8.38 -24.52 -4.56
CA GLN A 138 7.44 -24.21 -5.64
C GLN A 138 6.07 -23.80 -5.10
N GLU A 139 5.57 -24.48 -4.08
CA GLU A 139 4.30 -24.13 -3.40
C GLU A 139 4.30 -22.66 -2.93
N LEU A 140 5.39 -22.22 -2.29
CA LEU A 140 5.53 -20.85 -1.83
C LEU A 140 5.59 -19.86 -3.01
N LEU A 141 6.31 -20.23 -4.08
CA LEU A 141 6.45 -19.39 -5.28
C LEU A 141 5.13 -19.25 -6.05
N ASP A 142 4.30 -20.31 -6.10
CA ASP A 142 3.00 -20.29 -6.77
C ASP A 142 2.02 -19.38 -6.02
N VAL A 143 1.98 -19.46 -4.68
CA VAL A 143 1.18 -18.56 -3.86
C VAL A 143 1.66 -17.11 -3.99
N HIS A 144 2.98 -16.89 -3.98
CA HIS A 144 3.57 -15.56 -4.22
C HIS A 144 3.15 -14.98 -5.57
N ALA A 145 3.25 -15.75 -6.66
CA ALA A 145 2.87 -15.28 -7.99
C ALA A 145 1.38 -14.91 -8.08
N ALA A 146 0.51 -15.65 -7.39
CA ALA A 146 -0.91 -15.29 -7.29
C ALA A 146 -1.10 -13.98 -6.51
N CYS A 147 -0.47 -13.84 -5.34
CA CYS A 147 -0.60 -12.63 -4.51
C CYS A 147 0.01 -11.40 -5.18
N GLU A 148 1.09 -11.55 -5.93
CA GLU A 148 1.71 -10.47 -6.72
C GLU A 148 0.76 -9.97 -7.80
N ARG A 149 0.09 -10.87 -8.54
CA ARG A 149 -0.93 -10.48 -9.52
C ARG A 149 -2.09 -9.76 -8.87
N ASP A 150 -2.59 -10.26 -7.75
CA ASP A 150 -3.68 -9.64 -6.99
C ASP A 150 -3.28 -8.21 -6.53
N ALA A 151 -2.06 -8.04 -6.01
CA ALA A 151 -1.54 -6.75 -5.58
C ALA A 151 -1.35 -5.75 -6.73
N ILE A 152 -0.87 -6.21 -7.89
CA ILE A 152 -0.77 -5.36 -9.09
C ILE A 152 -2.17 -4.91 -9.53
N ALA A 153 -3.18 -5.78 -9.49
CA ALA A 153 -4.55 -5.39 -9.82
C ALA A 153 -5.09 -4.29 -8.88
N VAL A 154 -4.88 -4.44 -7.56
CA VAL A 154 -5.25 -3.43 -6.55
C VAL A 154 -4.53 -2.10 -6.79
N PHE A 155 -3.25 -2.14 -7.19
CA PHE A 155 -2.52 -0.91 -7.54
C PHE A 155 -3.13 -0.24 -8.76
N MET A 156 -3.37 -1.00 -9.84
CA MET A 156 -3.92 -0.47 -11.10
C MET A 156 -5.32 0.14 -10.93
N GLU A 157 -6.14 -0.38 -10.00
CA GLU A 157 -7.47 0.15 -9.67
C GLU A 157 -7.41 1.55 -9.02
N HIS A 158 -6.30 1.87 -8.34
CA HIS A 158 -6.20 3.07 -7.50
C HIS A 158 -5.08 4.03 -7.92
N SER A 159 -4.28 3.65 -8.91
CA SER A 159 -3.22 4.49 -9.47
C SER A 159 -3.70 5.25 -10.69
N PHE A 160 -3.18 6.46 -10.91
CA PHE A 160 -3.39 7.20 -12.14
C PHE A 160 -2.19 8.12 -12.45
N ARG A 161 -1.95 8.42 -13.74
CA ARG A 161 -0.84 9.27 -14.22
C ARG A 161 0.54 8.89 -13.63
N ASP A 162 0.85 7.60 -13.56
CA ASP A 162 2.21 7.09 -13.26
C ASP A 162 3.01 6.91 -14.56
N ASP A 163 3.18 7.98 -15.33
CA ASP A 163 3.68 7.91 -16.71
C ASP A 163 5.14 7.41 -16.78
N GLU A 164 5.96 7.75 -15.78
CA GLU A 164 7.35 7.29 -15.64
C GLU A 164 7.49 5.93 -14.92
N ARG A 165 6.35 5.36 -14.49
CA ARG A 165 6.23 4.09 -13.75
C ARG A 165 7.04 4.05 -12.46
N GLU A 166 7.22 5.19 -11.80
CA GLU A 166 8.02 5.27 -10.58
C GLU A 166 7.34 4.53 -9.43
N PHE A 167 6.03 4.73 -9.27
CA PHE A 167 5.26 4.08 -8.21
C PHE A 167 5.10 2.58 -8.46
N GLN A 168 4.90 2.18 -9.73
CA GLN A 168 4.92 0.77 -10.10
C GLN A 168 6.27 0.09 -9.77
N LYS A 169 7.40 0.74 -10.07
CA LYS A 169 8.74 0.22 -9.70
C LYS A 169 8.90 0.10 -8.19
N GLN A 170 8.43 1.09 -7.42
CA GLN A 170 8.45 1.04 -5.96
C GLN A 170 7.64 -0.17 -5.44
N LEU A 171 6.46 -0.42 -5.99
CA LEU A 171 5.64 -1.58 -5.60
C LEU A 171 6.36 -2.90 -5.88
N VAL A 172 6.96 -3.06 -7.06
CA VAL A 172 7.71 -4.28 -7.43
C VAL A 172 8.86 -4.52 -6.46
N GLU A 173 9.62 -3.48 -6.09
CA GLU A 173 10.72 -3.61 -5.12
C GLU A 173 10.21 -3.98 -3.72
N ILE A 174 9.09 -3.40 -3.27
CA ILE A 174 8.46 -3.77 -2.00
C ILE A 174 8.02 -5.25 -2.01
N ILE A 175 7.36 -5.71 -3.08
CA ILE A 175 6.90 -7.10 -3.22
C ILE A 175 8.10 -8.06 -3.22
N LYS A 176 9.18 -7.72 -3.95
CA LYS A 176 10.42 -8.50 -3.97
C LYS A 176 11.02 -8.65 -2.57
N ASN A 177 11.15 -7.55 -1.82
CA ASN A 177 11.66 -7.58 -0.44
C ASN A 177 10.76 -8.42 0.49
N LYS A 178 9.45 -8.33 0.34
CA LYS A 178 8.51 -9.19 1.10
C LYS A 178 8.61 -10.66 0.70
N LYS A 179 8.81 -10.98 -0.58
CA LYS A 179 9.06 -12.36 -1.04
C LYS A 179 10.32 -12.93 -0.38
N GLU A 180 11.42 -12.17 -0.39
CA GLU A 180 12.67 -12.58 0.27
C GLU A 180 12.48 -12.83 1.77
N TYR A 181 11.66 -12.01 2.45
CA TYR A 181 11.28 -12.23 3.83
C TYR A 181 10.57 -13.59 4.03
N PHE A 182 9.54 -13.89 3.23
CA PHE A 182 8.83 -15.18 3.32
C PHE A 182 9.73 -16.38 3.00
N LEU A 183 10.66 -16.23 2.05
CA LEU A 183 11.64 -17.27 1.73
C LEU A 183 12.53 -17.60 2.94
N ARG A 184 13.07 -16.57 3.62
CA ARG A 184 13.89 -16.76 4.82
C ARG A 184 13.09 -17.39 5.95
N GLN A 185 11.87 -16.90 6.21
CA GLN A 185 11.00 -17.48 7.24
C GLN A 185 10.67 -18.95 6.95
N ASN A 186 10.45 -19.32 5.69
CA ASN A 186 10.21 -20.72 5.32
C ASN A 186 11.41 -21.62 5.63
N GLU A 187 12.63 -21.17 5.31
CA GLU A 187 13.84 -21.92 5.65
C GLU A 187 14.03 -22.03 7.16
N GLU A 188 13.82 -20.94 7.91
CA GLU A 188 13.94 -20.93 9.37
C GLU A 188 12.95 -21.89 10.04
N GLU A 189 11.67 -21.85 9.64
CA GLU A 189 10.64 -22.74 10.18
C GLU A 189 10.88 -24.21 9.77
N SER A 190 11.39 -24.46 8.57
CA SER A 190 11.81 -25.80 8.13
C SER A 190 12.93 -26.34 9.01
N VAL A 191 13.99 -25.55 9.26
CA VAL A 191 15.08 -25.95 10.14
C VAL A 191 14.60 -26.21 11.57
N LYS A 192 13.77 -25.31 12.13
CA LYS A 192 13.21 -25.48 13.48
C LYS A 192 12.41 -26.77 13.59
N TYR A 193 11.53 -27.03 12.62
CA TYR A 193 10.71 -28.23 12.58
C TYR A 193 11.55 -29.50 12.45
N CYS A 194 12.47 -29.54 11.48
CA CYS A 194 13.40 -30.65 11.27
C CYS A 194 14.23 -30.94 12.53
N GLN A 195 14.76 -29.91 13.19
CA GLN A 195 15.54 -30.06 14.41
C GLN A 195 14.69 -30.62 15.57
N ALA A 196 13.45 -30.15 15.74
CA ALA A 196 12.55 -30.65 16.77
C ALA A 196 12.26 -32.15 16.58
N ILE A 197 11.96 -32.55 15.34
CA ILE A 197 11.70 -33.95 14.99
C ILE A 197 12.95 -34.81 15.17
N LEU A 198 14.13 -34.35 14.73
CA LEU A 198 15.38 -35.09 14.92
C LEU A 198 15.71 -35.27 16.40
N ASN A 199 15.52 -34.24 17.21
CA ASN A 199 15.70 -34.32 18.67
C ASN A 199 14.74 -35.35 19.29
N GLN A 200 13.49 -35.39 18.83
CA GLN A 200 12.50 -36.35 19.30
C GLN A 200 12.86 -37.80 18.89
N LEU A 201 13.14 -38.04 17.62
CA LEU A 201 13.42 -39.39 17.09
C LEU A 201 14.75 -39.94 17.61
N SER A 202 15.76 -39.08 17.80
CA SER A 202 17.07 -39.49 18.31
C SER A 202 17.12 -39.62 19.83
N LYS A 203 16.09 -39.21 20.58
CA LYS A 203 16.07 -39.22 22.04
C LYS A 203 16.48 -40.57 22.64
N THR A 204 15.81 -41.65 22.25
CA THR A 204 16.09 -43.00 22.75
C THR A 204 17.50 -43.48 22.39
N LEU A 205 17.98 -43.09 21.19
CA LEU A 205 19.34 -43.40 20.75
C LEU A 205 20.38 -42.68 21.60
N MET A 206 20.16 -41.39 21.90
CA MET A 206 21.04 -40.57 22.74
C MET A 206 21.07 -41.09 24.18
N GLU A 207 19.92 -41.44 24.76
CA GLU A 207 19.83 -42.06 26.09
C GLU A 207 20.60 -43.39 26.13
N SER A 208 20.43 -44.23 25.11
CA SER A 208 21.15 -45.51 25.00
C SER A 208 22.67 -45.33 24.88
N PHE A 209 23.09 -44.27 24.19
CA PHE A 209 24.50 -43.90 24.05
C PHE A 209 25.09 -43.43 25.39
N SER A 210 24.41 -42.52 26.10
CA SER A 210 24.81 -42.03 27.41
C SER A 210 24.85 -43.14 28.47
N ALA A 211 23.94 -44.12 28.38
CA ALA A 211 23.91 -45.29 29.27
C ALA A 211 25.02 -46.33 28.99
N GLY A 212 25.86 -46.11 27.96
CA GLY A 212 26.94 -47.03 27.63
C GLY A 212 26.50 -48.29 26.87
N SER A 213 25.26 -48.34 26.36
CA SER A 213 24.65 -49.56 25.77
C SER A 213 25.37 -50.09 24.52
N PHE A 214 26.19 -49.26 23.87
CA PHE A 214 26.94 -49.61 22.66
C PHE A 214 28.41 -49.97 22.93
N TYR A 215 28.91 -49.87 24.16
CA TYR A 215 30.31 -50.14 24.53
C TYR A 215 30.51 -51.61 24.90
N VAL A 216 30.00 -52.51 24.06
CA VAL A 216 30.04 -53.97 24.21
C VAL A 216 30.55 -54.64 22.93
N LEU A 217 31.01 -55.89 23.02
CA LEU A 217 31.33 -56.69 21.83
C LEU A 217 30.12 -56.75 20.89
N GLY A 218 30.28 -56.24 19.66
CA GLY A 218 29.19 -56.13 18.68
C GLY A 218 28.35 -54.85 18.74
N GLY A 219 28.62 -53.94 19.69
CA GLY A 219 27.86 -52.71 19.90
C GLY A 219 27.81 -51.76 18.70
N HIS A 220 28.86 -51.73 17.86
CA HIS A 220 28.85 -50.97 16.61
C HIS A 220 27.69 -51.38 15.66
N LYS A 221 27.36 -52.68 15.59
CA LYS A 221 26.25 -53.18 14.77
C LYS A 221 24.90 -52.71 15.33
N LEU A 222 24.74 -52.74 16.66
CA LEU A 222 23.55 -52.26 17.35
C LEU A 222 23.34 -50.76 17.11
N TYR A 223 24.40 -49.96 17.25
CA TYR A 223 24.37 -48.52 16.96
C TYR A 223 23.95 -48.26 15.51
N ARG A 224 24.56 -48.96 14.53
CA ARG A 224 24.22 -48.78 13.11
C ARG A 224 22.75 -49.07 12.82
N ASN A 225 22.20 -50.11 13.44
CA ASN A 225 20.79 -50.46 13.26
C ASN A 225 19.85 -49.42 13.90
N ALA A 226 20.18 -48.93 15.08
CA ALA A 226 19.40 -47.89 15.76
C ALA A 226 19.44 -46.57 14.98
N LYS A 227 20.62 -46.17 14.49
CA LYS A 227 20.78 -45.00 13.61
C LYS A 227 19.94 -45.11 12.34
N LYS A 228 20.00 -46.25 11.63
CA LYS A 228 19.20 -46.49 10.43
C LYS A 228 17.69 -46.39 10.68
N ARG A 229 17.23 -46.80 11.87
CA ARG A 229 15.82 -46.65 12.25
C ARG A 229 15.44 -45.18 12.38
N VAL A 230 16.25 -44.38 13.06
CA VAL A 230 16.03 -42.93 13.16
C VAL A 230 16.02 -42.26 11.79
N GLU A 231 16.96 -42.60 10.90
CA GLU A 231 17.01 -42.09 9.52
C GLU A 231 15.76 -42.48 8.72
N TRP A 232 15.32 -43.74 8.85
CA TRP A 232 14.09 -44.21 8.22
C TRP A 232 12.87 -43.46 8.73
N ASP A 233 12.68 -43.37 10.05
CA ASP A 233 11.53 -42.70 10.66
C ASP A 233 11.49 -41.22 10.27
N TYR A 234 12.64 -40.54 10.24
CA TYR A 234 12.74 -39.16 9.78
C TYR A 234 12.37 -39.00 8.30
N SER A 235 12.76 -39.94 7.43
CA SER A 235 12.41 -39.90 6.00
C SER A 235 10.90 -39.90 5.77
N GLN A 236 10.12 -40.53 6.65
CA GLN A 236 8.66 -40.65 6.56
C GLN A 236 7.90 -39.42 7.08
N VAL A 237 8.57 -38.48 7.76
CA VAL A 237 7.92 -37.29 8.34
C VAL A 237 7.47 -36.34 7.21
N PRO A 238 6.18 -35.96 7.16
CA PRO A 238 5.69 -34.99 6.17
C PRO A 238 6.08 -33.56 6.56
N ARG A 239 6.01 -32.62 5.60
CA ARG A 239 6.18 -31.17 5.85
C ARG A 239 7.46 -30.77 6.55
N LYS A 240 8.56 -31.48 6.25
CA LYS A 240 9.91 -31.11 6.72
C LYS A 240 10.34 -29.73 6.24
N GLY A 241 9.80 -29.31 5.11
CA GLY A 241 10.15 -28.06 4.48
C GLY A 241 11.26 -28.23 3.46
N VAL A 242 11.92 -27.12 3.15
CA VAL A 242 12.93 -27.02 2.08
C VAL A 242 14.36 -27.32 2.55
N LYS A 243 14.59 -27.56 3.84
CA LYS A 243 15.92 -27.85 4.44
C LYS A 243 15.99 -29.22 5.11
#